data_AF-A0A177WKT1-F1
#
_entry.id   AF-A0A177WKT1-F1
#
_cell.length_a   1.000
_cell.length_b   1.000
_cell.length_c   1.000
_cell.angle_alpha   90.00
_cell.angle_beta   90.00
_cell.angle_gamma   90.00
#
_symmetry.space_group_name_H-M   'P 1'
#
loop_
_entity.id
_entity.type
_entity.pdbx_description
1 polymer ?
#
loop_
_entity_poly.entity_id
_entity_poly.type
_entity_poly.pdbx_seq_one_letter_code
_entity_poly.pdbx_strand_id
1 'polypeptide(L)'
;MAAMIQDHGKLGGSHILPPINRGSNTNLMQTPPGFANPLNSSILSTPINYLDSNSPAGIGTPDNFGSSNIPEENSSYTSNLTNLEAQRIMAVLHELQRKVFLIGLLPDVTDRRVSTVFGSETFNMIKEYRQVEQKYKTILESKESLDKSDTYMIELREATKMVRSAARSLTRHFLQNTSTLAKLRYLKSSKSPTVAQFEHLLQEIKMLVYGRLKTTVEEEKAKQDQLAVIIAKEKKTSNEVRFLKEELEKAKKERMGEINKRNEVIRKLKDELREIKHQAEEATKKLEIKSKQKEEADISAFTEKENALRQEIESANRQLEDDTASNREEEALLRKKKFKIESEVENWIHKYDQDMEEKQAEIDDITVIFMEEKAHLDELQERYTDLQKEFEKITEEKRIAEEKKKAREGAGI
;
A
#
# COMPACT_ATOMS: atom_id res chain seq x y z
N MET A 1 -13.37 -20.39 -60.15
CA MET A 1 -13.47 -21.47 -61.14
C MET A 1 -12.21 -22.31 -60.98
N ALA A 2 -12.34 -23.54 -60.44
CA ALA A 2 -11.34 -24.63 -60.28
C ALA A 2 -10.08 -24.32 -59.43
N ALA A 3 -9.48 -25.20 -58.63
CA ALA A 3 -9.73 -26.55 -58.08
C ALA A 3 -8.70 -26.70 -56.92
N MET A 4 -9.05 -27.16 -55.71
CA MET A 4 -9.09 -28.56 -55.23
C MET A 4 -7.77 -29.35 -55.37
N ILE A 5 -7.26 -29.83 -54.21
CA ILE A 5 -6.49 -31.07 -53.86
C ILE A 5 -5.98 -30.82 -52.41
N GLN A 6 -6.64 -31.28 -51.33
CA GLN A 6 -6.58 -32.62 -50.69
C GLN A 6 -5.17 -33.21 -50.53
N ASP A 7 -4.68 -33.41 -49.31
CA ASP A 7 -4.65 -34.76 -48.70
C ASP A 7 -4.20 -34.74 -47.22
N HIS A 8 -4.59 -35.80 -46.53
CA HIS A 8 -4.63 -36.15 -45.12
C HIS A 8 -3.27 -36.52 -44.48
N GLY A 9 -3.21 -36.46 -43.14
CA GLY A 9 -2.08 -37.03 -42.38
C GLY A 9 -2.16 -36.96 -40.85
N LYS A 10 -3.06 -37.75 -40.25
CA LYS A 10 -3.02 -38.40 -38.91
C LYS A 10 -2.33 -37.74 -37.69
N LEU A 11 -3.19 -37.37 -36.73
CA LEU A 11 -3.24 -37.77 -35.31
C LEU A 11 -2.06 -38.55 -34.69
N GLY A 12 -1.59 -38.05 -33.54
CA GLY A 12 -0.94 -38.88 -32.50
C GLY A 12 -0.15 -38.10 -31.45
N GLY A 13 -0.63 -38.09 -30.20
CA GLY A 13 0.27 -38.25 -29.04
C GLY A 13 0.49 -37.06 -28.09
N SER A 14 -0.04 -37.24 -26.87
CA SER A 14 0.41 -36.69 -25.58
C SER A 14 0.33 -35.18 -25.34
N HIS A 15 -0.80 -34.78 -24.74
CA HIS A 15 -0.84 -33.77 -23.70
C HIS A 15 0.15 -34.11 -22.58
N ILE A 16 1.09 -33.21 -22.29
CA ILE A 16 1.80 -33.16 -21.01
C ILE A 16 1.45 -31.80 -20.39
N LEU A 17 0.56 -31.82 -19.41
CA LEU A 17 0.32 -30.70 -18.50
C LEU A 17 1.54 -30.58 -17.57
N PRO A 18 2.06 -29.36 -17.31
CA PRO A 18 3.09 -29.18 -16.31
C PRO A 18 2.52 -29.43 -14.90
N PRO A 19 3.34 -29.95 -13.97
CA PRO A 19 2.88 -30.39 -12.66
C PRO A 19 2.48 -29.24 -11.75
N ILE A 20 1.36 -29.44 -11.05
CA ILE A 20 0.90 -28.66 -9.90
C ILE A 20 1.88 -28.92 -8.75
N ASN A 21 2.74 -27.94 -8.47
CA ASN A 21 3.59 -27.98 -7.28
C ASN A 21 2.78 -27.52 -6.06
N ARG A 22 2.26 -28.48 -5.28
CA ARG A 22 1.80 -28.26 -3.91
C ARG A 22 3.01 -28.10 -3.00
N GLY A 23 3.52 -26.88 -2.92
CA GLY A 23 4.49 -26.48 -1.91
C GLY A 23 3.80 -25.95 -0.67
N SER A 24 3.73 -26.79 0.37
CA SER A 24 3.45 -26.40 1.75
C SER A 24 4.39 -25.28 2.17
N ASN A 25 3.87 -24.10 2.53
CA ASN A 25 4.65 -23.08 3.21
C ASN A 25 4.08 -22.86 4.60
N THR A 26 4.70 -23.54 5.56
CA THR A 26 4.60 -23.25 6.99
C THR A 26 5.18 -21.87 7.27
N ASN A 27 4.50 -21.14 8.15
CA ASN A 27 4.97 -19.94 8.84
C ASN A 27 6.49 -19.92 9.08
N LEU A 28 7.17 -18.93 8.51
CA LEU A 28 8.42 -18.39 9.06
C LEU A 28 8.39 -16.87 8.86
N MET A 29 8.08 -16.19 9.96
CA MET A 29 8.23 -14.77 10.14
C MET A 29 9.74 -14.49 10.21
N GLN A 30 10.34 -14.10 9.09
CA GLN A 30 11.71 -13.56 9.04
C GLN A 30 11.71 -12.30 8.19
N THR A 31 11.97 -11.18 8.86
CA THR A 31 12.25 -9.86 8.29
C THR A 31 13.55 -9.90 7.48
N PRO A 32 13.58 -9.43 6.22
CA PRO A 32 14.84 -9.28 5.48
C PRO A 32 15.56 -7.98 5.89
N PRO A 33 16.91 -8.00 5.96
CA PRO A 33 17.71 -6.88 6.40
C PRO A 33 18.03 -5.92 5.24
N GLY A 34 18.09 -4.63 5.57
CA GLY A 34 19.01 -3.65 5.00
C GLY A 34 18.94 -3.35 3.49
N PHE A 35 18.34 -2.21 3.15
CA PHE A 35 18.99 -1.26 2.24
C PHE A 35 18.88 0.15 2.81
N ALA A 36 20.06 0.72 3.03
CA ALA A 36 20.32 1.99 3.65
C ALA A 36 19.90 3.15 2.73
N ASN A 37 19.19 4.12 3.30
CA ASN A 37 19.11 5.47 2.74
C ASN A 37 20.41 6.23 3.09
N PRO A 38 21.11 6.81 2.11
CA PRO A 38 22.26 7.67 2.37
C PRO A 38 21.81 9.10 2.67
N LEU A 39 22.70 9.87 3.30
CA LEU A 39 22.56 11.27 3.74
C LEU A 39 21.99 11.46 5.15
N ASN A 40 22.75 10.98 6.13
CA ASN A 40 22.94 11.75 7.35
C ASN A 40 24.45 12.02 7.50
N SER A 41 24.85 13.22 7.11
CA SER A 41 26.20 13.72 7.24
C SER A 41 26.52 13.96 8.72
N SER A 42 27.63 13.38 9.14
CA SER A 42 28.33 13.60 10.39
C SER A 42 28.45 15.10 10.71
N ILE A 43 27.85 15.52 11.83
CA ILE A 43 28.27 16.74 12.53
C ILE A 43 28.81 16.29 13.88
N LEU A 44 30.11 16.55 14.04
CA LEU A 44 30.87 16.46 15.27
C LEU A 44 30.14 17.25 16.37
N SER A 45 29.59 16.56 17.36
CA SER A 45 29.24 17.16 18.65
C SER A 45 30.53 17.26 19.47
N THR A 46 31.19 18.40 19.41
CA THR A 46 32.21 18.77 20.42
C THR A 46 31.50 19.33 21.66
N PRO A 47 31.76 18.78 22.86
CA PRO A 47 31.27 19.34 24.11
C PRO A 47 32.15 20.55 24.49
N ILE A 48 31.52 21.70 24.73
CA ILE A 48 32.21 22.85 25.31
C ILE A 48 32.30 22.61 26.82
N ASN A 49 33.52 22.29 27.26
CA ASN A 49 33.93 22.33 28.66
C ASN A 49 33.72 23.74 29.21
N TYR A 50 32.74 23.89 30.09
CA TYR A 50 32.76 24.88 31.16
C TYR A 50 33.43 24.23 32.37
N LEU A 51 34.55 24.79 32.82
CA LEU A 51 35.06 24.53 34.15
C LEU A 51 35.51 25.82 34.82
N ASP A 52 34.77 26.09 35.90
CA ASP A 52 35.26 26.40 37.25
C ASP A 52 35.54 27.86 37.63
N SER A 53 34.74 28.41 38.54
CA SER A 53 34.95 28.14 39.98
C SER A 53 34.03 28.96 40.89
N ASN A 54 33.61 28.29 41.98
CA ASN A 54 33.21 28.81 43.29
C ASN A 54 31.76 29.25 43.55
N SER A 55 31.01 28.27 44.09
CA SER A 55 30.13 28.40 45.26
C SER A 55 30.92 28.84 46.53
N PRO A 56 30.32 29.25 47.68
CA PRO A 56 28.99 28.83 48.13
C PRO A 56 28.08 29.87 48.84
N ALA A 57 26.81 29.45 48.93
CA ALA A 57 25.89 29.61 50.06
C ALA A 57 25.28 30.98 50.43
N GLY A 58 23.95 30.95 50.59
CA GLY A 58 23.24 31.77 51.59
C GLY A 58 22.05 32.57 51.07
N ILE A 59 20.94 31.91 50.73
CA ILE A 59 19.64 32.58 50.63
C ILE A 59 19.02 32.62 52.04
N GLY A 60 18.97 33.83 52.60
CA GLY A 60 18.17 34.22 53.76
C GLY A 60 17.15 35.27 53.35
N THR A 61 15.93 35.09 53.85
CA THR A 61 14.67 35.81 53.60
C THR A 61 14.67 37.31 53.97
N PRO A 62 13.62 38.07 53.59
CA PRO A 62 13.65 39.52 53.49
C PRO A 62 13.30 40.20 54.82
N ASP A 63 14.17 41.11 55.26
CA ASP A 63 13.90 41.98 56.41
C ASP A 63 13.98 43.46 56.01
N ASN A 64 12.80 44.07 56.13
CA ASN A 64 12.54 45.25 56.94
C ASN A 64 13.04 46.63 56.47
N PHE A 65 12.06 47.48 56.22
CA PHE A 65 12.15 48.93 56.19
C PHE A 65 12.87 49.47 57.43
N GLY A 66 13.79 50.42 57.23
CA GLY A 66 14.14 51.40 58.25
C GLY A 66 15.62 51.63 58.50
N SER A 67 16.25 52.45 57.66
CA SER A 67 17.11 53.54 58.15
C SER A 67 17.58 54.42 56.99
N SER A 68 16.98 55.60 56.93
CA SER A 68 17.48 56.75 56.19
C SER A 68 18.81 57.20 56.81
N ASN A 69 19.92 56.60 56.39
CA ASN A 69 21.26 57.14 56.51
C ASN A 69 21.72 57.52 55.10
N ILE A 70 21.97 58.82 54.90
CA ILE A 70 22.65 59.29 53.69
C ILE A 70 24.10 58.78 53.78
N PRO A 71 24.66 58.19 52.70
CA PRO A 71 25.99 57.60 52.74
C PRO A 71 27.07 58.67 52.99
N GLU A 72 27.91 58.44 53.99
CA GLU A 72 29.23 59.06 54.11
C GLU A 72 30.21 58.44 53.09
N GLU A 73 29.85 58.38 51.81
CA GLU A 73 30.71 57.90 50.71
C GLU A 73 30.97 58.97 49.63
N ASN A 74 30.86 60.25 49.97
CA ASN A 74 31.02 61.33 48.99
C ASN A 74 32.49 61.64 48.60
N SER A 75 33.48 60.95 49.19
CA SER A 75 34.90 61.08 48.80
C SER A 75 35.25 60.29 47.52
N SER A 76 34.51 59.21 47.21
CA SER A 76 34.87 58.23 46.17
C SER A 76 34.70 58.72 44.72
N TYR A 77 33.77 59.63 44.45
CA TYR A 77 33.47 60.05 43.06
C TYR A 77 34.49 61.04 42.47
N THR A 78 35.33 61.64 43.30
CA THR A 78 36.35 62.61 42.83
C THR A 78 37.74 61.98 42.69
N SER A 79 38.07 60.98 43.51
CA SER A 79 39.37 60.30 43.47
C SER A 79 39.52 59.30 42.31
N ASN A 80 38.40 58.85 41.73
CA ASN A 80 38.37 57.81 40.70
C ASN A 80 38.40 58.35 39.26
N LEU A 81 38.41 59.67 39.06
CA LEU A 81 38.51 60.30 37.73
C LEU A 81 39.95 60.73 37.50
N THR A 82 40.55 60.33 36.37
CA THR A 82 41.95 60.63 36.03
C THR A 82 42.14 62.07 35.52
N ASN A 83 41.08 62.70 35.02
CA ASN A 83 41.12 64.05 34.45
C ASN A 83 40.77 65.13 35.50
N LEU A 84 41.65 66.13 35.66
CA LEU A 84 41.46 67.24 36.62
C LEU A 84 40.19 68.06 36.35
N GLU A 85 39.85 68.33 35.09
CA GLU A 85 38.63 69.04 34.73
C GLU A 85 37.39 68.20 35.03
N ALA A 86 37.45 66.88 34.83
CA ALA A 86 36.38 65.98 35.23
C ALA A 86 36.17 65.97 36.76
N GLN A 87 37.25 65.97 37.54
CA GLN A 87 37.19 66.11 39.00
C GLN A 87 36.57 67.45 39.42
N ARG A 88 36.92 68.57 38.74
CA ARG A 88 36.35 69.90 39.00
C ARG A 88 34.85 69.94 38.71
N ILE A 89 34.41 69.39 37.58
CA ILE A 89 32.99 69.30 37.22
C ILE A 89 32.22 68.50 38.28
N MET A 90 32.75 67.35 38.72
CA MET A 90 32.13 66.55 39.78
C MET A 90 32.10 67.28 41.12
N ALA A 91 33.15 68.01 41.49
CA ALA A 91 33.17 68.81 42.71
C ALA A 91 32.10 69.91 42.70
N VAL A 92 31.88 70.57 41.56
CA VAL A 92 30.79 71.55 41.40
C VAL A 92 29.43 70.87 41.54
N LEU A 93 29.22 69.69 40.94
CA LEU A 93 27.96 68.95 41.05
C LEU A 93 27.70 68.43 42.47
N HIS A 94 28.75 68.01 43.18
CA HIS A 94 28.67 67.61 44.59
C HIS A 94 28.28 68.79 45.47
N GLU A 95 28.92 69.94 45.25
CA GLU A 95 28.62 71.16 45.99
C GLU A 95 27.20 71.66 45.68
N LEU A 96 26.76 71.57 44.42
CA LEU A 96 25.38 71.87 44.03
C LEU A 96 24.40 70.96 44.77
N GLN A 97 24.62 69.65 44.75
CA GLN A 97 23.77 68.67 45.44
C GLN A 97 23.69 68.96 46.95
N ARG A 98 24.84 69.25 47.57
CA ARG A 98 24.91 69.58 49.00
C ARG A 98 24.07 70.82 49.34
N LYS A 99 24.15 71.86 48.52
CA LYS A 99 23.41 73.12 48.71
C LYS A 99 21.91 72.95 48.46
N VAL A 100 21.53 72.24 47.41
CA VAL A 100 20.12 71.92 47.10
C VAL A 100 19.50 71.09 48.23
N PHE A 101 20.20 70.06 48.70
CA PHE A 101 19.73 69.22 49.79
C PHE A 101 19.55 70.00 51.11
N LEU A 102 20.44 70.97 51.36
CA LEU A 102 20.38 71.83 52.54
C LEU A 102 19.17 72.77 52.50
N ILE A 103 18.90 73.40 51.36
CA ILE A 103 17.70 74.23 51.18
C ILE A 103 16.43 73.36 51.26
N GLY A 104 16.46 72.15 50.69
CA GLY A 104 15.35 71.21 50.74
C GLY A 104 15.04 70.64 52.12
N LEU A 105 15.96 70.77 53.09
CA LEU A 105 15.74 70.40 54.50
C LEU A 105 15.18 71.53 55.37
N LEU A 106 15.06 72.75 54.83
CA LEU A 106 14.57 73.89 55.61
C LEU A 106 13.09 73.69 56.00
N PRO A 107 12.68 74.06 57.23
CA PRO A 107 11.27 74.01 57.62
C PRO A 107 10.42 74.99 56.81
N ASP A 108 9.28 74.55 56.28
CA ASP A 108 8.38 75.39 55.47
C ASP A 108 7.73 76.53 56.26
N VAL A 109 7.56 76.35 57.57
CA VAL A 109 7.03 77.36 58.49
C VAL A 109 8.03 77.61 59.62
N THR A 110 8.26 78.89 59.95
CA THR A 110 9.13 79.29 61.06
C THR A 110 8.35 79.32 62.39
N ASP A 111 8.05 78.14 62.92
CA ASP A 111 7.30 77.97 64.17
C ASP A 111 8.17 78.08 65.43
N ARG A 112 7.51 78.09 66.61
CA ARG A 112 8.19 78.10 67.93
C ARG A 112 9.23 76.98 68.07
N ARG A 113 9.00 75.82 67.43
CA ARG A 113 9.95 74.69 67.37
C ARG A 113 11.28 75.08 66.70
N VAL A 114 11.21 75.81 65.59
CA VAL A 114 12.39 76.29 64.85
C VAL A 114 13.16 77.30 65.71
N SER A 115 12.44 78.18 66.42
CA SER A 115 13.05 79.14 67.36
C SER A 115 13.66 78.51 68.61
N THR A 116 13.21 77.34 69.05
CA THR A 116 13.77 76.62 70.21
C THR A 116 15.01 75.83 69.83
N VAL A 117 15.03 75.24 68.63
CA VAL A 117 16.15 74.43 68.16
C VAL A 117 17.31 75.30 67.66
N PHE A 118 17.02 76.45 67.06
CA PHE A 118 18.02 77.38 66.57
C PHE A 118 18.16 78.62 67.46
N GLY A 119 19.38 79.15 67.59
CA GLY A 119 19.61 80.44 68.25
C GLY A 119 19.01 81.60 67.45
N SER A 120 18.87 82.78 68.09
CA SER A 120 18.25 83.98 67.50
C SER A 120 18.82 84.35 66.13
N GLU A 121 20.13 84.24 65.95
CA GLU A 121 20.81 84.51 64.68
C GLU A 121 20.36 83.57 63.55
N THR A 122 20.43 82.25 63.77
CA THR A 122 20.06 81.25 62.75
C THR A 122 18.55 81.28 62.48
N PHE A 123 17.75 81.47 63.51
CA PHE A 123 16.30 81.63 63.38
C PHE A 123 15.94 82.84 62.53
N ASN A 124 16.59 83.99 62.75
CA ASN A 124 16.37 85.20 61.96
C ASN A 124 16.76 85.01 60.49
N MET A 125 17.86 84.32 60.19
CA MET A 125 18.26 84.03 58.81
C MET A 125 17.27 83.11 58.08
N ILE A 126 16.73 82.08 58.76
CA ILE A 126 15.69 81.21 58.19
C ILE A 126 14.41 82.02 57.95
N LYS A 127 14.01 82.87 58.90
CA LYS A 127 12.84 83.75 58.80
C LYS A 127 12.96 84.74 57.64
N GLU A 128 14.11 85.39 57.50
CA GLU A 128 14.40 86.30 56.39
C GLU A 128 14.33 85.58 55.04
N TYR A 129 14.94 84.39 54.93
CA TYR A 129 14.85 83.57 53.72
C TYR A 129 13.40 83.24 53.35
N ARG A 130 12.58 82.78 54.29
CA ARG A 130 11.16 82.45 54.04
C ARG A 130 10.33 83.68 53.68
N GLN A 131 10.59 84.83 54.30
CA GLN A 131 9.92 86.08 53.94
C GLN A 131 10.23 86.52 52.50
N VAL A 132 11.50 86.43 52.11
CA VAL A 132 11.95 86.80 50.76
C VAL A 132 11.46 85.79 49.72
N GLU A 133 11.44 84.49 50.05
CA GLU A 133 10.85 83.44 49.22
C GLU A 133 9.35 83.64 49.02
N GLN A 134 8.61 83.98 50.08
CA GLN A 134 7.18 84.27 49.99
C GLN A 134 6.90 85.50 49.13
N LYS A 135 7.71 86.56 49.26
CA LYS A 135 7.63 87.75 48.39
C LYS A 135 7.86 87.38 46.92
N TYR A 136 8.89 86.59 46.64
CA TYR A 136 9.18 86.11 45.29
C TYR A 136 8.04 85.26 44.73
N LYS A 137 7.47 84.35 45.53
CA LYS A 137 6.34 83.50 45.15
C LYS A 137 5.09 84.34 44.83
N THR A 138 4.80 85.35 45.65
CA THR A 138 3.68 86.28 45.44
C THR A 138 3.83 87.07 44.12
N ILE A 139 5.03 87.57 43.83
CA ILE A 139 5.34 88.23 42.55
C ILE A 139 5.23 87.23 41.39
N LEU A 140 5.65 85.98 41.58
CA LEU A 140 5.53 84.95 40.55
C LEU A 140 4.07 84.54 40.26
N GLU A 141 3.21 84.51 41.29
CA GLU A 141 1.78 84.20 41.17
C GLU A 141 0.99 85.38 40.58
N SER A 142 1.40 86.63 40.83
CA SER A 142 0.81 87.82 40.19
C SER A 142 0.97 87.88 38.66
N LYS A 143 1.83 87.00 38.11
CA LYS A 143 2.13 86.83 36.68
C LYS A 143 0.94 86.32 35.84
N GLU A 144 -0.08 85.72 36.45
CA GLU A 144 -1.27 85.28 35.72
C GLU A 144 -2.11 86.44 35.17
N SER A 145 -1.86 87.68 35.63
CA SER A 145 -2.40 88.89 35.01
C SER A 145 -1.44 89.40 33.92
N LEU A 146 -1.93 89.42 32.67
CA LEU A 146 -1.19 89.66 31.43
C LEU A 146 -0.71 91.11 31.27
N ASP A 147 0.27 91.57 32.05
CA ASP A 147 1.01 92.79 31.69
C ASP A 147 2.49 92.74 32.12
N LYS A 148 3.40 92.64 31.15
CA LYS A 148 4.85 92.73 31.38
C LYS A 148 5.25 94.21 31.49
N SER A 149 4.78 94.88 32.53
CA SER A 149 5.28 96.21 32.87
C SER A 149 6.78 96.11 33.20
N ASP A 150 7.58 97.08 32.75
CA ASP A 150 9.01 97.16 33.09
C ASP A 150 9.22 97.12 34.63
N THR A 151 8.25 97.63 35.38
CA THR A 151 8.20 97.56 36.85
C THR A 151 8.17 96.12 37.36
N TYR A 152 7.34 95.24 36.77
CA TYR A 152 7.27 93.81 37.16
C TYR A 152 8.61 93.10 36.93
N MET A 153 9.26 93.37 35.79
CA MET A 153 10.55 92.76 35.45
C MET A 153 11.68 93.25 36.37
N ILE A 154 11.64 94.51 36.80
CA ILE A 154 12.59 95.07 37.78
C ILE A 154 12.35 94.44 39.16
N GLU A 155 11.10 94.41 39.64
CA GLU A 155 10.74 93.82 40.94
C GLU A 155 11.04 92.32 40.99
N LEU A 156 10.74 91.57 39.94
CA LEU A 156 11.08 90.16 39.84
C LEU A 156 12.60 89.97 39.86
N ARG A 157 13.36 90.81 39.16
CA ARG A 157 14.83 90.74 39.15
C ARG A 157 15.41 91.04 40.53
N GLU A 158 14.85 92.00 41.25
CA GLU A 158 15.25 92.35 42.62
C GLU A 158 14.88 91.26 43.61
N ALA A 159 13.64 90.78 43.60
CA ALA A 159 13.20 89.65 44.42
C ALA A 159 14.05 88.39 44.15
N THR A 160 14.38 88.12 42.87
CA THR A 160 15.28 87.02 42.51
C THR A 160 16.69 87.23 43.08
N LYS A 161 17.23 88.46 43.04
CA LYS A 161 18.52 88.78 43.65
C LYS A 161 18.48 88.57 45.17
N MET A 162 17.41 89.02 45.83
CA MET A 162 17.22 88.88 47.28
C MET A 162 17.08 87.41 47.70
N VAL A 163 16.29 86.59 46.98
CA VAL A 163 16.18 85.14 47.25
C VAL A 163 17.55 84.49 47.09
N ARG A 164 18.28 84.83 46.03
CA ARG A 164 19.62 84.28 45.80
C ARG A 164 20.64 84.71 46.86
N SER A 165 20.62 85.96 47.32
CA SER A 165 21.52 86.41 48.38
C SER A 165 21.17 85.77 49.72
N ALA A 166 19.88 85.72 50.08
CA ALA A 166 19.41 85.07 51.29
C ALA A 166 19.74 83.57 51.30
N ALA A 167 19.47 82.86 50.18
CA ALA A 167 19.81 81.44 50.02
C ALA A 167 21.32 81.20 50.17
N ARG A 168 22.16 82.06 49.57
CA ARG A 168 23.63 81.95 49.67
C ARG A 168 24.11 82.18 51.09
N SER A 169 23.66 83.24 51.75
CA SER A 169 24.03 83.57 53.13
C SER A 169 23.61 82.46 54.09
N LEU A 170 22.38 81.96 53.95
CA LEU A 170 21.85 80.87 54.77
C LEU A 170 22.62 79.56 54.54
N THR A 171 22.85 79.21 53.28
CA THR A 171 23.61 78.00 52.94
C THR A 171 25.06 78.09 53.43
N ARG A 172 25.70 79.26 53.31
CA ARG A 172 27.04 79.51 53.85
C ARG A 172 27.06 79.37 55.37
N HIS A 173 26.08 79.95 56.06
CA HIS A 173 25.95 79.87 57.52
C HIS A 173 25.88 78.42 58.01
N PHE A 174 25.03 77.59 57.39
CA PHE A 174 24.92 76.17 57.75
C PHE A 174 26.15 75.34 57.35
N LEU A 175 26.82 75.67 56.25
CA LEU A 175 28.04 74.99 55.82
C LEU A 175 29.26 75.35 56.69
N GLN A 176 29.31 76.56 57.23
CA GLN A 176 30.37 77.01 58.14
C GLN A 176 30.13 76.57 59.60
N ASN A 177 28.87 76.40 60.00
CA ASN A 177 28.49 76.03 61.37
C ASN A 177 27.91 74.61 61.44
N THR A 178 28.78 73.59 61.51
CA THR A 178 28.39 72.16 61.50
C THR A 178 27.36 71.79 62.59
N SER A 179 27.41 72.45 63.74
CA SER A 179 26.46 72.23 64.85
C SER A 179 25.02 72.67 64.49
N THR A 180 24.85 73.74 63.71
CA THR A 180 23.53 74.21 63.23
C THR A 180 22.97 73.28 62.15
N LEU A 181 23.83 72.71 61.30
CA LEU A 181 23.44 71.74 60.28
C LEU A 181 22.96 70.42 60.90
N ALA A 182 23.61 69.94 61.96
CA ALA A 182 23.16 68.75 62.69
C ALA A 182 21.76 68.96 63.30
N LYS A 183 21.51 70.15 63.87
CA LYS A 183 20.19 70.53 64.40
C LYS A 183 19.12 70.63 63.30
N LEU A 184 19.48 71.11 62.11
CA LEU A 184 18.58 71.13 60.94
C LEU A 184 18.16 69.71 60.50
N ARG A 185 19.10 68.76 60.50
CA ARG A 185 18.80 67.34 60.22
C ARG A 185 17.89 66.72 61.27
N TYR A 186 18.10 67.07 62.54
CA TYR A 186 17.27 66.58 63.66
C TYR A 186 15.81 67.06 63.59
N LEU A 187 15.57 68.26 63.05
CA LEU A 187 14.22 68.82 62.92
C LEU A 187 13.28 68.02 62.01
N LYS A 188 13.83 67.18 61.11
CA LYS A 188 13.08 66.31 60.17
C LYS A 188 11.87 67.02 59.55
N SER A 189 12.09 68.19 58.96
CA SER A 189 11.02 68.93 58.29
C SER A 189 10.52 68.13 57.08
N SER A 190 9.20 68.16 56.84
CA SER A 190 8.60 67.54 55.66
C SER A 190 9.15 68.20 54.41
N LYS A 191 9.69 67.40 53.48
CA LYS A 191 10.14 67.91 52.18
C LYS A 191 8.96 67.98 51.23
N SER A 192 8.90 69.04 50.43
CA SER A 192 7.96 69.11 49.31
C SER A 192 8.25 67.97 48.31
N PRO A 193 7.22 67.28 47.77
CA PRO A 193 7.38 66.23 46.76
C PRO A 193 8.18 66.70 45.53
N THR A 194 7.99 67.95 45.10
CA THR A 194 8.71 68.54 43.96
C THR A 194 10.21 68.66 44.23
N VAL A 195 10.59 69.02 45.47
CA VAL A 195 12.00 69.13 45.89
C VAL A 195 12.64 67.76 45.98
N ALA A 196 11.91 66.75 46.48
CA ALA A 196 12.39 65.37 46.51
C ALA A 196 12.62 64.79 45.11
N GLN A 197 11.72 65.06 44.16
CA GLN A 197 11.90 64.70 42.75
C GLN A 197 13.11 65.39 42.13
N PHE A 198 13.31 66.68 42.39
CA PHE A 198 14.48 67.41 41.91
C PHE A 198 15.80 66.87 42.49
N GLU A 199 15.83 66.53 43.79
CA GLU A 199 16.98 65.87 44.42
C GLU A 199 17.30 64.52 43.75
N HIS A 200 16.28 63.72 43.40
CA HIS A 200 16.46 62.45 42.69
C HIS A 200 17.01 62.65 41.27
N LEU A 201 16.43 63.57 40.48
CA LEU A 201 16.91 63.86 39.12
C LEU A 201 18.35 64.39 39.15
N LEU A 202 18.69 65.23 40.14
CA LEU A 202 20.04 65.72 40.32
C LEU A 202 21.02 64.58 40.64
N GLN A 203 20.60 63.59 41.43
CA GLN A 203 21.39 62.39 41.68
C GLN A 203 21.58 61.55 40.41
N GLU A 204 20.55 61.36 39.58
CA GLU A 204 20.65 60.66 38.30
C GLU A 204 21.61 61.37 37.33
N ILE A 205 21.48 62.69 37.19
CA ILE A 205 22.38 63.50 36.36
C ILE A 205 23.82 63.35 36.86
N LYS A 206 24.05 63.37 38.17
CA LYS A 206 25.38 63.16 38.75
C LYS A 206 25.95 61.80 38.33
N MET A 207 25.16 60.73 38.43
CA MET A 207 25.60 59.39 38.04
C MET A 207 25.88 59.28 36.53
N LEU A 208 25.05 59.90 35.70
CA LEU A 208 25.24 59.93 34.24
C LEU A 208 26.51 60.69 33.87
N VAL A 209 26.69 61.90 34.42
CA VAL A 209 27.88 62.73 34.17
C VAL A 209 29.13 62.00 34.64
N TYR A 210 29.10 61.38 35.82
CA TYR A 210 30.21 60.57 36.32
C TYR A 210 30.55 59.41 35.36
N GLY A 211 29.54 58.68 34.88
CA GLY A 211 29.72 57.62 33.88
C GLY A 211 30.38 58.14 32.60
N ARG A 212 29.89 59.26 32.06
CA ARG A 212 30.43 59.87 30.82
C ARG A 212 31.82 60.45 30.98
N LEU A 213 32.14 61.03 32.13
CA LEU A 213 33.47 61.55 32.43
C LEU A 213 34.49 60.45 32.69
N LYS A 214 34.04 59.25 33.06
CA LYS A 214 34.88 58.06 33.24
C LYS A 214 35.12 57.31 31.93
N THR A 215 34.18 57.34 31.00
CA THR A 215 34.34 56.71 29.68
C THR A 215 35.32 57.50 28.83
N THR A 216 36.35 56.83 28.32
CA THR A 216 37.31 57.43 27.39
C THR A 216 36.72 57.48 25.98
N VAL A 217 37.31 58.32 25.12
CA VAL A 217 36.89 58.42 23.71
C VAL A 217 37.17 57.09 22.99
N GLU A 218 38.25 56.41 23.36
CA GLU A 218 38.64 55.10 22.85
C GLU A 218 37.65 54.01 23.25
N GLU A 219 37.19 53.99 24.51
CA GLU A 219 36.17 53.06 24.99
C GLU A 219 34.82 53.28 24.30
N GLU A 220 34.41 54.53 24.12
CA GLU A 220 33.18 54.86 23.41
C GLU A 220 33.24 54.45 21.94
N LYS A 221 34.37 54.71 21.28
CA LYS A 221 34.62 54.26 19.91
C LYS A 221 34.61 52.74 19.81
N ALA A 222 35.25 52.04 20.74
CA ALA A 222 35.25 50.57 20.77
C ALA A 222 33.83 49.99 20.93
N LYS A 223 32.98 50.60 21.77
CA LYS A 223 31.56 50.21 21.90
C LYS A 223 30.79 50.44 20.60
N GLN A 224 31.00 51.58 19.94
CA GLN A 224 30.37 51.89 18.66
C GLN A 224 30.80 50.91 17.56
N ASP A 225 32.08 50.58 17.48
CA ASP A 225 32.61 49.61 16.52
C ASP A 225 32.04 48.20 16.79
N GLN A 226 31.98 47.78 18.06
CA GLN A 226 31.34 46.51 18.46
C GLN A 226 29.87 46.48 18.07
N LEU A 227 29.12 47.55 18.33
CA LEU A 227 27.71 47.65 17.97
C LEU A 227 27.52 47.56 16.45
N ALA A 228 28.38 48.22 15.66
CA ALA A 228 28.34 48.16 14.21
C ALA A 228 28.57 46.73 13.69
N VAL A 229 29.52 45.99 14.28
CA VAL A 229 29.76 44.57 13.95
C VAL A 229 28.54 43.70 14.29
N ILE A 230 27.92 43.92 15.45
CA ILE A 230 26.72 43.19 15.86
C ILE A 230 25.57 43.45 14.87
N ILE A 231 25.32 44.71 14.51
CA ILE A 231 24.28 45.09 13.56
C ILE A 231 24.54 44.47 12.18
N ALA A 232 25.79 44.51 11.70
CA ALA A 232 26.16 43.91 10.42
C ALA A 232 25.93 42.38 10.43
N LYS A 233 26.32 41.72 11.53
CA LYS A 233 26.12 40.28 11.72
C LYS A 233 24.63 39.93 11.80
N GLU A 234 23.85 40.67 12.58
CA GLU A 234 22.40 40.50 12.69
C GLU A 234 21.72 40.64 11.32
N LYS A 235 22.06 41.69 10.57
CA LYS A 235 21.53 41.90 9.21
C LYS A 235 21.88 40.75 8.27
N LYS A 236 23.12 40.26 8.31
CA LYS A 236 23.56 39.10 7.51
C LYS A 236 22.78 37.85 7.87
N THR A 237 22.72 37.50 9.16
CA THR A 237 21.99 36.32 9.65
C THR A 237 20.50 36.43 9.36
N SER A 238 19.89 37.60 9.53
CA SER A 238 18.47 37.82 9.24
C SER A 238 18.14 37.61 7.76
N ASN A 239 18.99 38.10 6.86
CA ASN A 239 18.85 37.85 5.42
C ASN A 239 19.01 36.37 5.07
N GLU A 240 19.98 35.68 5.67
CA GLU A 240 20.20 34.24 5.45
C GLU A 240 19.02 33.40 5.95
N VAL A 241 18.49 33.72 7.13
CA VAL A 241 17.27 33.09 7.67
C VAL A 241 16.08 33.32 6.74
N ARG A 242 15.92 34.53 6.19
CA ARG A 242 14.85 34.82 5.23
C ARG A 242 15.00 33.97 3.97
N PHE A 243 16.20 33.95 3.39
CA PHE A 243 16.50 33.16 2.20
C PHE A 243 16.23 31.66 2.41
N LEU A 244 16.74 31.09 3.51
CA LEU A 244 16.51 29.68 3.83
C LEU A 244 15.03 29.36 4.07
N LYS A 245 14.26 30.28 4.64
CA LYS A 245 12.80 30.11 4.78
C LYS A 245 12.09 30.11 3.43
N GLU A 246 12.47 31.01 2.52
CA GLU A 246 11.92 31.04 1.16
C GLU A 246 12.25 29.77 0.38
N GLU A 247 13.50 29.30 0.48
CA GLU A 247 13.94 28.06 -0.16
C GLU A 247 13.23 26.83 0.42
N LEU A 248 13.03 26.79 1.74
CA LEU A 248 12.27 25.73 2.40
C LEU A 248 10.81 25.69 1.93
N GLU A 249 10.14 26.84 1.84
CA GLU A 249 8.76 26.90 1.37
C GLU A 249 8.64 26.53 -0.11
N LYS A 250 9.61 26.94 -0.94
CA LYS A 250 9.69 26.50 -2.33
C LYS A 250 9.83 24.97 -2.42
N ALA A 251 10.77 24.38 -1.68
CA ALA A 251 10.99 22.93 -1.66
C ALA A 251 9.75 22.16 -1.17
N LYS A 252 9.05 22.67 -0.14
CA LYS A 252 7.79 22.09 0.34
C LYS A 252 6.71 22.13 -0.74
N LYS A 253 6.56 23.25 -1.44
CA LYS A 253 5.57 23.41 -2.53
C LYS A 253 5.86 22.48 -3.69
N GLU A 254 7.12 22.37 -4.11
CA GLU A 254 7.56 21.44 -5.16
C GLU A 254 7.29 19.99 -4.77
N ARG A 255 7.67 19.60 -3.54
CA ARG A 255 7.38 18.27 -2.98
C ARG A 255 5.89 17.98 -2.96
N MET A 256 5.06 18.93 -2.54
CA MET A 256 3.61 18.76 -2.53
C MET A 256 3.03 18.59 -3.94
N GLY A 257 3.54 19.37 -4.90
CA GLY A 257 3.17 19.25 -6.32
C GLY A 257 3.51 17.86 -6.87
N GLU A 258 4.69 17.34 -6.56
CA GLU A 258 5.12 16.00 -6.98
C GLU A 258 4.29 14.89 -6.32
N ILE A 259 3.97 15.02 -5.03
CA ILE A 259 3.07 14.09 -4.32
C ILE A 259 1.70 14.05 -5.00
N ASN A 260 1.13 15.21 -5.34
CA ASN A 260 -0.17 15.28 -6.01
C ASN A 260 -0.14 14.63 -7.40
N LYS A 261 0.93 14.85 -8.19
CA LYS A 261 1.10 14.18 -9.49
C LYS A 261 1.16 12.66 -9.34
N ARG A 262 1.95 12.16 -8.38
CA ARG A 262 2.07 10.72 -8.11
C ARG A 262 0.76 10.13 -7.62
N ASN A 263 0.03 10.83 -6.76
CA ASN A 263 -1.28 10.40 -6.27
C ASN A 263 -2.30 10.28 -7.42
N GLU A 264 -2.28 11.20 -8.39
CA GLU A 264 -3.15 11.10 -9.56
C GLU A 264 -2.79 9.91 -10.46
N VAL A 265 -1.50 9.64 -10.65
CA VAL A 265 -1.04 8.43 -11.36
C VAL A 265 -1.49 7.16 -10.63
N ILE A 266 -1.33 7.11 -9.30
CA ILE A 266 -1.80 5.97 -8.49
C ILE A 266 -3.31 5.79 -8.64
N ARG A 267 -4.09 6.88 -8.67
CA ARG A 267 -5.55 6.81 -8.86
C ARG A 267 -5.90 6.19 -10.22
N LYS A 268 -5.30 6.68 -11.30
CA LYS A 268 -5.50 6.14 -12.66
C LYS A 268 -5.13 4.67 -12.76
N LEU A 269 -3.97 4.28 -12.24
CA LEU A 269 -3.53 2.88 -12.24
C LEU A 269 -4.47 1.97 -11.42
N LYS A 270 -5.02 2.47 -10.31
CA LYS A 270 -6.02 1.72 -9.52
C LYS A 270 -7.33 1.54 -10.30
N ASP A 271 -7.77 2.56 -11.02
CA ASP A 271 -8.98 2.50 -11.84
C ASP A 271 -8.78 1.55 -13.03
N GLU A 272 -7.64 1.64 -13.74
CA GLU A 272 -7.26 0.71 -14.81
C GLU A 272 -7.18 -0.73 -14.31
N LEU A 273 -6.58 -0.97 -13.14
CA LEU A 273 -6.50 -2.31 -12.56
C LEU A 273 -7.89 -2.88 -12.24
N ARG A 274 -8.80 -2.05 -11.72
CA ARG A 274 -10.19 -2.46 -11.46
C ARG A 274 -10.91 -2.82 -12.74
N GLU A 275 -10.73 -2.02 -13.79
CA GLU A 275 -11.34 -2.26 -15.10
C GLU A 275 -10.82 -3.56 -15.73
N ILE A 276 -9.50 -3.77 -15.76
CA ILE A 276 -8.88 -5.00 -16.28
C ILE A 276 -9.39 -6.21 -15.50
N LYS A 277 -9.45 -6.13 -14.17
CA LYS A 277 -9.96 -7.21 -13.33
C LYS A 277 -11.43 -7.53 -13.65
N HIS A 278 -12.27 -6.49 -13.77
CA HIS A 278 -13.67 -6.65 -14.13
C HIS A 278 -13.84 -7.30 -15.51
N GLN A 279 -13.10 -6.82 -16.52
CA GLN A 279 -13.13 -7.39 -17.87
C GLN A 279 -12.66 -8.84 -17.90
N ALA A 280 -11.61 -9.19 -17.15
CA ALA A 280 -11.13 -10.57 -17.04
C ALA A 280 -12.16 -11.50 -16.37
N GLU A 281 -12.81 -11.04 -15.30
CA GLU A 281 -13.88 -11.78 -14.63
C GLU A 281 -15.09 -11.98 -15.56
N GLU A 282 -15.52 -10.95 -16.29
CA GLU A 282 -16.59 -11.08 -17.28
C GLU A 282 -16.23 -12.02 -18.43
N ALA A 283 -15.01 -11.92 -18.97
CA ALA A 283 -14.55 -12.78 -20.04
C ALA A 283 -14.53 -14.26 -19.60
N THR A 284 -14.07 -14.51 -18.38
CA THR A 284 -14.07 -15.86 -17.77
C THR A 284 -15.49 -16.39 -17.63
N LYS A 285 -16.42 -15.60 -17.07
CA LYS A 285 -17.83 -15.98 -16.96
C LYS A 285 -18.48 -16.27 -18.31
N LYS A 286 -18.25 -15.41 -19.30
CA LYS A 286 -18.77 -15.58 -20.67
C LYS A 286 -18.22 -16.86 -21.31
N LEU A 287 -16.93 -17.14 -21.14
CA LEU A 287 -16.31 -18.36 -21.65
C LEU A 287 -16.87 -19.61 -20.96
N GLU A 288 -17.03 -19.58 -19.64
CA GLU A 288 -17.61 -20.69 -18.88
C GLU A 288 -19.03 -21.01 -19.33
N ILE A 289 -19.89 -19.99 -19.48
CA ILE A 289 -21.26 -20.16 -19.98
C ILE A 289 -21.26 -20.75 -21.38
N LYS A 290 -20.46 -20.19 -22.31
CA LYS A 290 -20.37 -20.72 -23.68
C LYS A 290 -19.85 -22.15 -23.72
N SER A 291 -18.88 -22.48 -22.87
CA SER A 291 -18.33 -23.84 -22.77
C SER A 291 -19.39 -24.82 -22.28
N LYS A 292 -20.12 -24.48 -21.21
CA LYS A 292 -21.20 -25.33 -20.67
C LYS A 292 -22.33 -25.52 -21.68
N GLN A 293 -22.76 -24.45 -22.36
CA GLN A 293 -23.79 -24.54 -23.39
C GLN A 293 -23.35 -25.44 -24.56
N LYS A 294 -22.09 -25.33 -24.98
CA LYS A 294 -21.55 -26.19 -26.03
C LYS A 294 -21.47 -27.65 -25.57
N GLU A 295 -20.98 -27.89 -24.35
CA GLU A 295 -20.92 -29.22 -23.76
C GLU A 295 -22.30 -29.86 -23.67
N GLU A 296 -23.31 -29.13 -23.20
CA GLU A 296 -24.70 -29.60 -23.13
C GLU A 296 -25.28 -29.91 -24.51
N ALA A 297 -25.02 -29.04 -25.50
CA ALA A 297 -25.44 -29.28 -26.88
C ALA A 297 -24.77 -30.51 -27.49
N ASP A 298 -23.47 -30.69 -27.27
CA ASP A 298 -22.70 -31.85 -27.74
C ASP A 298 -23.21 -33.14 -27.08
N ILE A 299 -23.42 -33.14 -25.75
CA ILE A 299 -23.99 -34.28 -25.01
C ILE A 299 -25.37 -34.65 -25.56
N SER A 300 -26.25 -33.68 -25.78
CA SER A 300 -27.58 -33.92 -26.33
C SER A 300 -27.50 -34.51 -27.74
N ALA A 301 -26.68 -33.94 -28.63
CA ALA A 301 -26.53 -34.40 -30.01
C ALA A 301 -25.94 -35.83 -30.08
N PHE A 302 -24.95 -36.14 -29.23
CA PHE A 302 -24.38 -37.48 -29.16
C PHE A 302 -25.36 -38.50 -28.58
N THR A 303 -26.12 -38.12 -27.55
CA THR A 303 -27.14 -38.99 -26.95
C THR A 303 -28.24 -39.31 -27.97
N GLU A 304 -28.71 -38.31 -28.72
CA GLU A 304 -29.72 -38.50 -29.78
C GLU A 304 -29.19 -39.44 -30.88
N LYS A 305 -27.94 -39.24 -31.33
CA LYS A 305 -27.31 -40.10 -32.32
C LYS A 305 -27.10 -41.53 -31.80
N GLU A 306 -26.69 -41.69 -30.55
CA GLU A 306 -26.53 -42.99 -29.91
C GLU A 306 -27.87 -43.73 -29.86
N ASN A 307 -28.94 -43.05 -29.47
CA ASN A 307 -30.29 -43.63 -29.44
C ASN A 307 -30.77 -44.04 -30.83
N ALA A 308 -30.54 -43.21 -31.86
CA ALA A 308 -30.89 -43.55 -33.24
C ALA A 308 -30.15 -44.80 -33.73
N LEU A 309 -28.83 -44.89 -33.49
CA LEU A 309 -28.04 -46.06 -33.86
C LEU A 309 -28.46 -47.32 -33.08
N ARG A 310 -28.81 -47.18 -31.79
CA ARG A 310 -29.34 -48.30 -30.99
C ARG A 310 -30.66 -48.82 -31.57
N GLN A 311 -31.57 -47.93 -31.98
CA GLN A 311 -32.82 -48.32 -32.63
C GLN A 311 -32.58 -49.00 -33.98
N GLU A 312 -31.63 -48.52 -34.78
CA GLU A 312 -31.25 -49.15 -36.05
C GLU A 312 -30.67 -50.56 -35.84
N ILE A 313 -29.81 -50.74 -34.83
CA ILE A 313 -29.28 -52.06 -34.43
C ILE A 313 -30.42 -52.99 -34.00
N GLU A 314 -31.35 -52.53 -33.16
CA GLU A 314 -32.50 -53.34 -32.74
C GLU A 314 -33.37 -53.73 -33.93
N SER A 315 -33.64 -52.81 -34.86
CA SER A 315 -34.42 -53.09 -36.06
C SER A 315 -33.71 -54.10 -36.98
N ALA A 316 -32.40 -53.94 -37.18
CA ALA A 316 -31.62 -54.85 -38.02
C ALA A 316 -31.54 -56.26 -37.41
N ASN A 317 -31.40 -56.37 -36.08
CA ASN A 317 -31.42 -57.65 -35.38
C ASN A 317 -32.79 -58.33 -35.51
N ARG A 318 -33.90 -57.60 -35.36
CA ARG A 318 -35.24 -58.15 -35.58
C ARG A 318 -35.42 -58.66 -37.01
N GLN A 319 -35.00 -57.87 -38.00
CA GLN A 319 -35.06 -58.29 -39.40
C GLN A 319 -34.24 -59.57 -39.63
N LEU A 320 -33.05 -59.65 -39.07
CA LEU A 320 -32.20 -60.84 -39.17
C LEU A 320 -32.85 -62.07 -38.51
N GLU A 321 -33.49 -61.89 -37.35
CA GLU A 321 -34.23 -62.97 -36.67
C GLU A 321 -35.41 -63.45 -37.51
N ASP A 322 -36.21 -62.54 -38.06
CA ASP A 322 -37.35 -62.83 -38.92
C ASP A 322 -36.91 -63.55 -40.21
N ASP A 323 -35.88 -63.05 -40.90
CA ASP A 323 -35.34 -63.67 -42.12
C ASP A 323 -34.77 -65.06 -41.82
N THR A 324 -34.08 -65.22 -40.68
CA THR A 324 -33.54 -66.53 -40.28
C THR A 324 -34.65 -67.52 -39.96
N ALA A 325 -35.73 -67.07 -39.30
CA ALA A 325 -36.89 -67.90 -39.01
C ALA A 325 -37.62 -68.32 -40.29
N SER A 326 -37.88 -67.38 -41.20
CA SER A 326 -38.49 -67.65 -42.51
C SER A 326 -37.66 -68.63 -43.33
N ASN A 327 -36.34 -68.41 -43.43
CA ASN A 327 -35.45 -69.31 -44.16
C ASN A 327 -35.41 -70.72 -43.55
N ARG A 328 -35.43 -70.84 -42.21
CA ARG A 328 -35.50 -72.14 -41.54
C ARG A 328 -36.81 -72.86 -41.84
N GLU A 329 -37.93 -72.15 -41.88
CA GLU A 329 -39.24 -72.72 -42.23
C GLU A 329 -39.26 -73.18 -43.69
N GLU A 330 -38.79 -72.34 -44.62
CA GLU A 330 -38.66 -72.69 -46.04
C GLU A 330 -37.76 -73.90 -46.25
N GLU A 331 -36.59 -73.94 -45.60
CA GLU A 331 -35.67 -75.07 -45.65
C GLU A 331 -36.36 -76.34 -45.12
N ALA A 332 -37.07 -76.27 -43.99
CA ALA A 332 -37.80 -77.41 -43.42
C ALA A 332 -38.89 -77.93 -44.38
N LEU A 333 -39.62 -77.03 -45.04
CA LEU A 333 -40.61 -77.38 -46.05
C LEU A 333 -39.96 -78.06 -47.27
N LEU A 334 -38.83 -77.53 -47.75
CA LEU A 334 -38.08 -78.13 -48.84
C LEU A 334 -37.52 -79.51 -48.47
N ARG A 335 -36.97 -79.69 -47.26
CA ARG A 335 -36.52 -80.98 -46.75
C ARG A 335 -37.68 -81.99 -46.66
N LYS A 336 -38.85 -81.56 -46.20
CA LYS A 336 -40.05 -82.41 -46.15
C LYS A 336 -40.52 -82.82 -47.56
N LYS A 337 -40.51 -81.87 -48.52
CA LYS A 337 -40.84 -82.14 -49.93
C LYS A 337 -39.83 -83.10 -50.56
N LYS A 338 -38.54 -82.88 -50.32
CA LYS A 338 -37.45 -83.77 -50.75
C LYS A 338 -37.67 -85.19 -50.24
N PHE A 339 -37.85 -85.36 -48.92
CA PHE A 339 -38.09 -86.67 -48.31
C PHE A 339 -39.33 -87.37 -48.87
N LYS A 340 -40.41 -86.63 -49.13
CA LYS A 340 -41.62 -87.18 -49.74
C LYS A 340 -41.36 -87.71 -51.15
N ILE A 341 -40.68 -86.94 -51.99
CA ILE A 341 -40.32 -87.36 -53.35
C ILE A 341 -39.35 -88.56 -53.31
N GLU A 342 -38.35 -88.53 -52.43
CA GLU A 342 -37.43 -89.66 -52.24
C GLU A 342 -38.18 -90.93 -51.82
N SER A 343 -39.13 -90.83 -50.88
CA SER A 343 -39.97 -91.96 -50.47
C SER A 343 -40.88 -92.47 -51.60
N GLU A 344 -41.42 -91.56 -52.43
CA GLU A 344 -42.19 -91.95 -53.61
C GLU A 344 -41.29 -92.71 -54.61
N VAL A 345 -40.10 -92.20 -54.91
CA VAL A 345 -39.12 -92.87 -55.79
C VAL A 345 -38.72 -94.24 -55.25
N GLU A 346 -38.43 -94.36 -53.95
CA GLU A 346 -38.11 -95.63 -53.31
C GLU A 346 -39.27 -96.64 -53.47
N ASN A 347 -40.51 -96.19 -53.30
CA ASN A 347 -41.69 -97.03 -53.54
C ASN A 347 -41.81 -97.47 -55.01
N TRP A 348 -41.48 -96.59 -55.96
CA TRP A 348 -41.47 -96.95 -57.40
C TRP A 348 -40.35 -97.95 -57.71
N ILE A 349 -39.16 -97.80 -57.11
CA ILE A 349 -38.07 -98.76 -57.23
C ILE A 349 -38.50 -100.11 -56.67
N HIS A 350 -39.06 -100.16 -55.47
CA HIS A 350 -39.49 -101.42 -54.85
C HIS A 350 -40.56 -102.14 -55.68
N LYS A 351 -41.51 -101.41 -56.25
CA LYS A 351 -42.49 -101.97 -57.19
C LYS A 351 -41.83 -102.51 -58.45
N TYR A 352 -40.89 -101.77 -59.03
CA TYR A 352 -40.15 -102.22 -60.20
C TYR A 352 -39.33 -103.48 -59.90
N ASP A 353 -38.62 -103.51 -58.78
CA ASP A 353 -37.84 -104.68 -58.35
C ASP A 353 -38.74 -105.90 -58.12
N GLN A 354 -39.90 -105.72 -57.49
CA GLN A 354 -40.90 -106.78 -57.31
C GLN A 354 -41.43 -107.27 -58.66
N ASP A 355 -41.87 -106.37 -59.55
CA ASP A 355 -42.36 -106.74 -60.89
C ASP A 355 -41.28 -107.46 -61.70
N MET A 356 -40.00 -107.07 -61.57
CA MET A 356 -38.87 -107.76 -62.19
C MET A 356 -38.59 -109.13 -61.58
N GLU A 357 -38.71 -109.29 -60.27
CA GLU A 357 -38.58 -110.58 -59.59
C GLU A 357 -39.72 -111.54 -60.02
N GLU A 358 -40.96 -111.05 -60.09
CA GLU A 358 -42.10 -111.81 -60.60
C GLU A 358 -41.91 -112.23 -62.07
N LYS A 359 -41.41 -111.31 -62.91
CA LYS A 359 -41.10 -111.62 -64.33
C LYS A 359 -39.94 -112.60 -64.46
N GLN A 360 -38.91 -112.52 -63.62
CA GLN A 360 -37.82 -113.48 -63.61
C GLN A 360 -38.31 -114.85 -63.16
N ALA A 361 -39.16 -114.93 -62.14
CA ALA A 361 -39.79 -116.17 -61.71
C ALA A 361 -40.63 -116.81 -62.82
N GLU A 362 -41.42 -116.00 -63.55
CA GLU A 362 -42.18 -116.47 -64.72
C GLU A 362 -41.26 -117.02 -65.83
N ILE A 363 -40.14 -116.34 -66.11
CA ILE A 363 -39.14 -116.83 -67.07
C ILE A 363 -38.53 -118.15 -66.59
N ASP A 364 -38.18 -118.26 -65.32
CA ASP A 364 -37.59 -119.47 -64.73
C ASP A 364 -38.59 -120.63 -64.80
N ASP A 365 -39.87 -120.41 -64.45
CA ASP A 365 -40.95 -121.39 -64.56
C ASP A 365 -41.14 -121.86 -66.00
N ILE A 366 -41.21 -120.93 -66.97
CA ILE A 366 -41.30 -121.26 -68.40
C ILE A 366 -40.05 -122.03 -68.84
N THR A 367 -38.87 -121.67 -68.35
CA THR A 367 -37.62 -122.35 -68.68
C THR A 367 -37.62 -123.78 -68.15
N VAL A 368 -38.14 -124.01 -66.94
CA VAL A 368 -38.33 -125.35 -66.37
C VAL A 368 -39.28 -126.17 -67.23
N ILE A 369 -40.46 -125.63 -67.56
CA ILE A 369 -41.43 -126.31 -68.45
C ILE A 369 -40.80 -126.61 -69.80
N PHE A 370 -40.08 -125.65 -70.40
CA PHE A 370 -39.38 -125.85 -71.66
C PHE A 370 -38.32 -126.94 -71.57
N MET A 371 -37.58 -127.03 -70.46
CA MET A 371 -36.62 -128.10 -70.23
C MET A 371 -37.30 -129.47 -70.09
N GLU A 372 -38.42 -129.55 -69.39
CA GLU A 372 -39.23 -130.77 -69.28
C GLU A 372 -39.80 -131.20 -70.63
N GLU A 373 -40.41 -130.27 -71.37
CA GLU A 373 -40.99 -130.54 -72.69
C GLU A 373 -39.89 -130.92 -73.70
N LYS A 374 -38.71 -130.31 -73.60
CA LYS A 374 -37.53 -130.70 -74.37
C LYS A 374 -37.04 -132.09 -74.01
N ALA A 375 -37.02 -132.45 -72.73
CA ALA A 375 -36.66 -133.80 -72.29
C ALA A 375 -37.68 -134.84 -72.81
N HIS A 376 -38.97 -134.53 -72.77
CA HIS A 376 -40.02 -135.36 -73.39
C HIS A 376 -39.87 -135.47 -74.90
N LEU A 377 -39.49 -134.38 -75.58
CA LEU A 377 -39.19 -134.41 -77.01
C LEU A 377 -37.98 -135.28 -77.30
N ASP A 378 -36.91 -135.18 -76.51
CA ASP A 378 -35.72 -136.00 -76.63
C ASP A 378 -36.04 -137.49 -76.38
N GLU A 379 -36.86 -137.83 -75.37
CA GLU A 379 -37.38 -139.19 -75.15
C GLU A 379 -38.23 -139.68 -76.33
N LEU A 380 -39.12 -138.84 -76.86
CA LEU A 380 -39.98 -139.20 -77.99
C LEU A 380 -39.16 -139.39 -79.26
N GLN A 381 -38.13 -138.58 -79.44
CA GLN A 381 -37.17 -138.68 -80.53
C GLN A 381 -36.32 -139.94 -80.39
N GLU A 382 -35.90 -140.31 -79.18
CA GLU A 382 -35.23 -141.58 -78.88
C GLU A 382 -36.15 -142.77 -79.24
N ARG A 383 -37.41 -142.74 -78.79
CA ARG A 383 -38.43 -143.73 -79.19
C ARG A 383 -38.64 -143.78 -80.70
N TYR A 384 -38.67 -142.63 -81.38
CA TYR A 384 -38.80 -142.58 -82.83
C TYR A 384 -37.57 -143.18 -83.51
N THR A 385 -36.36 -142.89 -83.01
CA THR A 385 -35.13 -143.51 -83.52
C THR A 385 -35.09 -145.02 -83.30
N ASP A 386 -35.59 -145.51 -82.17
CA ASP A 386 -35.69 -146.94 -81.91
C ASP A 386 -36.76 -147.61 -82.79
N LEU A 387 -37.92 -146.96 -82.99
CA LEU A 387 -38.94 -147.43 -83.92
C LEU A 387 -38.43 -147.42 -85.37
N GLN A 388 -37.62 -146.43 -85.73
CA GLN A 388 -36.98 -146.34 -87.05
C GLN A 388 -35.93 -147.44 -87.24
N LYS A 389 -35.14 -147.78 -86.21
CA LYS A 389 -34.26 -148.96 -86.22
C LYS A 389 -35.05 -150.25 -86.36
N GLU A 390 -36.21 -150.40 -85.69
CA GLU A 390 -37.08 -151.57 -85.86
C GLU A 390 -37.69 -151.63 -87.26
N PHE A 391 -38.10 -150.50 -87.83
CA PHE A 391 -38.64 -150.42 -89.19
C PHE A 391 -37.57 -150.76 -90.24
N GLU A 392 -36.33 -150.28 -90.06
CA GLU A 392 -35.17 -150.69 -90.85
C GLU A 392 -34.89 -152.19 -90.70
N LYS A 393 -35.00 -152.75 -89.49
CA LYS A 393 -34.84 -154.20 -89.26
C LYS A 393 -35.89 -155.03 -90.01
N ILE A 394 -37.15 -154.60 -90.02
CA ILE A 394 -38.26 -155.28 -90.71
C ILE A 394 -38.14 -155.14 -92.23
N THR A 395 -37.74 -153.98 -92.74
CA THR A 395 -37.53 -153.75 -94.17
C THR A 395 -36.30 -154.51 -94.69
N GLU A 396 -35.23 -154.58 -93.91
CA GLU A 396 -34.03 -155.34 -94.27
C GLU A 396 -34.24 -156.85 -94.17
N GLU A 397 -35.02 -157.36 -93.20
CA GLU A 397 -35.43 -158.78 -93.18
C GLU A 397 -36.30 -159.14 -94.39
N LYS A 398 -37.22 -158.26 -94.82
CA LYS A 398 -37.98 -158.45 -96.06
C LYS A 398 -37.09 -158.42 -97.31
N ARG A 399 -36.07 -157.55 -97.34
CA ARG A 399 -35.09 -157.45 -98.44
C ARG A 399 -34.22 -158.71 -98.56
N ILE A 400 -33.75 -159.26 -97.43
CA ILE A 400 -32.94 -160.50 -97.38
C ILE A 400 -33.77 -161.73 -97.74
N ALA A 401 -35.07 -161.76 -97.39
CA ALA A 401 -35.98 -162.84 -97.79
C ALA A 401 -36.32 -162.82 -99.29
N GLU A 402 -36.43 -161.63 -99.91
CA GLU A 402 -36.66 -161.49 -101.36
C GLU A 402 -35.38 -161.67 -102.20
N GLU A 403 -34.20 -161.31 -101.70
CA GLU A 403 -32.92 -161.56 -102.38
C GLU A 403 -32.49 -163.04 -102.34
N LYS A 404 -32.77 -163.79 -101.26
CA LYS A 404 -32.47 -165.24 -101.21
C LYS A 404 -33.40 -166.10 -102.07
N LYS A 405 -34.61 -165.62 -102.38
CA LYS A 405 -35.56 -166.33 -103.27
C LYS A 405 -35.22 -166.14 -104.76
N LYS A 406 -34.44 -165.12 -105.13
CA LYS A 406 -34.06 -164.80 -106.53
C LYS A 406 -32.66 -165.26 -106.96
N ALA A 407 -31.88 -165.91 -106.09
CA ALA A 407 -30.49 -166.33 -106.38
C ALA A 407 -30.24 -167.85 -106.43
N ARG A 408 -31.28 -168.70 -106.44
CA ARG A 408 -31.12 -170.17 -106.61
C ARG A 408 -32.04 -170.86 -107.62
N GLU A 409 -32.71 -170.09 -108.47
CA GLU A 409 -33.32 -170.56 -109.74
C GLU A 409 -32.62 -169.87 -110.92
N GLY A 410 -31.36 -170.26 -111.13
CA GLY A 410 -30.50 -169.73 -112.20
C GLY A 410 -29.23 -170.56 -112.44
N ALA A 411 -29.19 -171.82 -111.99
CA ALA A 411 -28.19 -172.80 -112.36
C ALA A 411 -28.83 -174.19 -112.36
N GLY A 412 -29.13 -174.71 -113.55
CA GLY A 412 -29.57 -176.09 -113.76
C GLY A 412 -31.02 -176.22 -114.22
N ILE A 413 -31.16 -176.70 -115.47
CA ILE A 413 -32.31 -177.48 -115.96
C ILE A 413 -32.73 -178.52 -114.92
#